data_AF-A0A4R2DEG0-F1
#
_entry.id   AF-A0A4R2DEG0-F1
#
_cell.length_a   1.000
_cell.length_b   1.000
_cell.length_c   1.000
_cell.angle_alpha   90.00
_cell.angle_beta   90.00
_cell.angle_gamma   90.00
#
_symmetry.space_group_name_H-M   'P 1'
#
loop_
_entity.id
_entity.type
_entity.pdbx_description
1 polymer ?
#
loop_
_entity_poly.entity_id
_entity_poly.type
_entity_poly.pdbx_seq_one_letter_code
_entity_poly.pdbx_strand_id
1 'polypeptide(L)'
;MSRDDPSNRIEATRIEATSTEATRVEATRMVERALADGDLTAAHAAVADLSVELLVDVLERLNKTDRAVLYRLLPKDEAMEVFEQLDPSLQSALVGGLQDDQVASIFADLEPDDRVELLDELPATVAAKLMRGLPYDERELTAAILGYRQGALGRRMSPEFVSLRLDMPIDRALAIVRSRLHDAETVYTLPVVDRNRILVGVVGLRELMGAPADSVVGDIMNEPYFARATDDAEEAARRCAELKLLALIVVDSETRLVGILTVDDALGILESAESEDQARIGGTEPLRQPYLATPVGQLVRSRVVWLLVLAVGATLTVQVLEVFESTLEQAVTLALFVPLLIGTGGNTGNQAATTVTRALALDDVSPRDIGRVVVRESRVGLSLGVLLGTVAFVVASLVYDASVGAVIGLTLLTVCTLAATVGGVMPLAAKAIRADPAVFSNPFITTFVDATGLVVYFLIAKAVLGI
;
A
#
# COMPACT_ATOMS: atom_id res chain seq x y z
N MET A 1 -52.30 7.66 7.73
CA MET A 1 -51.34 8.03 8.78
C MET A 1 -50.13 8.62 8.09
N SER A 2 -50.05 9.96 8.08
CA SER A 2 -49.03 10.74 7.38
C SER A 2 -47.67 10.54 8.05
N ARG A 3 -46.63 10.25 7.26
CA ARG A 3 -45.26 9.96 7.74
C ARG A 3 -44.28 11.13 7.56
N ASP A 4 -44.73 12.29 7.13
CA ASP A 4 -43.93 13.52 7.04
C ASP A 4 -44.43 14.54 8.05
N ASP A 5 -43.99 14.39 9.31
CA ASP A 5 -44.16 15.42 10.34
C ASP A 5 -42.93 16.35 10.32
N PRO A 6 -43.08 17.64 9.95
CA PRO A 6 -41.97 18.60 9.91
C PRO A 6 -41.29 18.82 11.26
N SER A 7 -41.95 18.49 12.39
CA SER A 7 -41.34 18.56 13.73
C SER A 7 -40.19 17.56 13.90
N ASN A 8 -40.32 16.36 13.33
CA ASN A 8 -39.32 15.29 13.42
C ASN A 8 -38.07 15.58 12.59
N ARG A 9 -38.22 16.34 11.48
CA ARG A 9 -37.08 16.86 10.70
C ARG A 9 -36.32 17.95 11.47
N ILE A 10 -37.02 18.86 12.14
CA ILE A 10 -36.40 19.92 12.94
C ILE A 10 -35.67 19.34 14.14
N GLU A 11 -36.21 18.30 14.77
CA GLU A 11 -35.59 17.62 15.90
C GLU A 11 -34.35 16.81 15.49
N ALA A 12 -34.39 16.11 14.35
CA ALA A 12 -33.23 15.41 13.78
C ALA A 12 -32.10 16.37 13.38
N THR A 13 -32.41 17.49 12.69
CA THR A 13 -31.41 18.51 12.33
C THR A 13 -30.82 19.20 13.56
N ARG A 14 -31.61 19.36 14.63
CA ARG A 14 -31.13 19.93 15.90
C ARG A 14 -30.20 18.95 16.63
N ILE A 15 -30.49 17.65 16.60
CA ILE A 15 -29.64 16.61 17.20
C ILE A 15 -28.30 16.48 16.44
N GLU A 16 -28.32 16.50 15.10
CA GLU A 16 -27.09 16.54 14.27
C GLU A 16 -26.26 17.80 14.55
N ALA A 17 -26.87 18.99 14.58
CA ALA A 17 -26.17 20.23 14.88
C ALA A 17 -25.54 20.24 16.28
N THR A 18 -26.23 19.66 17.27
CA THR A 18 -25.73 19.58 18.66
C THR A 18 -24.58 18.56 18.78
N SER A 19 -24.60 17.49 17.99
CA SER A 19 -23.52 16.49 17.90
C SER A 19 -22.27 17.09 17.26
N THR A 20 -22.41 17.77 16.13
CA THR A 20 -21.28 18.39 15.41
C THR A 20 -20.62 19.50 16.22
N GLU A 21 -21.39 20.29 16.97
CA GLU A 21 -20.85 21.35 17.83
C GLU A 21 -20.12 20.79 19.07
N ALA A 22 -20.60 19.70 19.65
CA ALA A 22 -19.90 19.00 20.73
C ALA A 22 -18.56 18.41 20.25
N THR A 23 -18.56 17.72 19.11
CA THR A 23 -17.35 17.16 18.48
C THR A 23 -16.34 18.26 18.13
N ARG A 24 -16.81 19.40 17.58
CA ARG A 24 -15.97 20.56 17.26
C ARG A 24 -15.28 21.14 18.50
N VAL A 25 -16.02 21.33 19.59
CA VAL A 25 -15.50 21.92 20.84
C VAL A 25 -14.52 20.96 21.52
N GLU A 26 -14.79 19.66 21.46
CA GLU A 26 -13.90 18.63 22.01
C GLU A 26 -12.60 18.53 21.21
N ALA A 27 -12.69 18.44 19.87
CA ALA A 27 -11.53 18.42 18.98
C ALA A 27 -10.65 19.66 19.14
N THR A 28 -11.26 20.86 19.17
CA THR A 28 -10.49 22.11 19.36
C THR A 28 -9.73 22.10 20.69
N ARG A 29 -10.34 21.64 21.79
CA ARG A 29 -9.64 21.55 23.09
C ARG A 29 -8.56 20.49 23.13
N MET A 30 -8.75 19.36 22.46
CA MET A 30 -7.75 18.30 22.39
C MET A 30 -6.52 18.79 21.62
N VAL A 31 -6.75 19.46 20.49
CA VAL A 31 -5.69 20.07 19.68
C VAL A 31 -4.97 21.17 20.45
N GLU A 32 -5.70 22.10 21.10
CA GLU A 32 -5.07 23.17 21.90
C GLU A 32 -4.21 22.60 23.04
N ARG A 33 -4.64 21.52 23.70
CA ARG A 33 -3.83 20.85 24.74
C ARG A 33 -2.61 20.16 24.16
N ALA A 34 -2.79 19.38 23.10
CA ALA A 34 -1.70 18.66 22.44
C ALA A 34 -0.62 19.62 21.92
N LEU A 35 -1.03 20.73 21.30
CA LEU A 35 -0.12 21.76 20.83
C LEU A 35 0.56 22.53 21.97
N ALA A 36 -0.16 22.81 23.08
CA ALA A 36 0.44 23.44 24.25
C ALA A 36 1.48 22.56 24.97
N ASP A 37 1.28 21.24 24.93
CA ASP A 37 2.19 20.24 25.50
C ASP A 37 3.32 19.84 24.52
N GLY A 38 3.30 20.33 23.28
CA GLY A 38 4.26 20.00 22.22
C GLY A 38 4.07 18.59 21.61
N ASP A 39 2.96 17.94 21.90
CA ASP A 39 2.62 16.60 21.43
C ASP A 39 1.94 16.66 20.05
N LEU A 40 2.76 16.74 19.00
CA LEU A 40 2.29 16.83 17.62
C LEU A 40 1.56 15.56 17.15
N THR A 41 1.92 14.41 17.70
CA THR A 41 1.28 13.12 17.40
C THR A 41 -0.14 13.09 17.93
N ALA A 42 -0.35 13.55 19.16
CA ALA A 42 -1.69 13.71 19.72
C ALA A 42 -2.49 14.80 18.98
N ALA A 43 -1.85 15.87 18.54
CA ALA A 43 -2.50 16.92 17.76
C ALA A 43 -2.97 16.41 16.39
N HIS A 44 -2.14 15.63 15.69
CA HIS A 44 -2.49 14.98 14.43
C HIS A 44 -3.60 13.94 14.62
N ALA A 45 -3.48 13.06 15.62
CA ALA A 45 -4.50 12.05 15.92
C ALA A 45 -5.86 12.68 16.28
N ALA A 46 -5.87 13.84 16.94
CA ALA A 46 -7.09 14.57 17.28
C ALA A 46 -7.81 15.16 16.06
N VAL A 47 -7.12 15.28 14.91
CA VAL A 47 -7.68 15.84 13.68
C VAL A 47 -7.79 14.87 12.50
N ALA A 48 -7.15 13.70 12.60
CA ALA A 48 -7.08 12.69 11.54
C ALA A 48 -8.45 12.17 11.06
N ASP A 49 -9.46 12.18 11.92
CA ASP A 49 -10.82 11.71 11.62
C ASP A 49 -11.84 12.85 11.40
N LEU A 50 -11.39 14.11 11.34
CA LEU A 50 -12.27 15.26 11.18
C LEU A 50 -12.61 15.52 9.71
N SER A 51 -13.83 16.01 9.44
CA SER A 51 -14.19 16.51 8.12
C SER A 51 -13.49 17.83 7.81
N VAL A 52 -13.32 18.16 6.53
CA VAL A 52 -12.72 19.42 6.06
C VAL A 52 -13.42 20.65 6.67
N GLU A 53 -14.75 20.63 6.78
CA GLU A 53 -15.52 21.71 7.42
C GLU A 53 -15.12 21.89 8.89
N LEU A 54 -15.02 20.79 9.64
CA LEU A 54 -14.60 20.81 11.04
C LEU A 54 -13.13 21.20 11.21
N LEU A 55 -12.26 20.81 10.29
CA LEU A 55 -10.85 21.20 10.26
C LEU A 55 -10.69 22.70 10.06
N VAL A 56 -11.46 23.29 9.13
CA VAL A 56 -11.53 24.73 8.93
C VAL A 56 -11.97 25.39 10.24
N ASP A 57 -13.06 24.94 10.85
CA ASP A 57 -13.55 25.51 12.12
C ASP A 57 -12.54 25.43 13.26
N VAL A 58 -11.77 24.35 13.37
CA VAL A 58 -10.71 24.19 14.37
C VAL A 58 -9.59 25.19 14.08
N LEU A 59 -9.10 25.25 12.84
CA LEU A 59 -8.03 26.16 12.43
C LEU A 59 -8.40 27.63 12.62
N GLU A 60 -9.65 28.03 12.37
CA GLU A 60 -10.13 29.40 12.58
C GLU A 60 -10.00 29.86 14.03
N ARG A 61 -10.13 28.93 14.98
CA ARG A 61 -10.13 29.20 16.43
C ARG A 61 -8.74 29.17 17.05
N LEU A 62 -7.78 28.52 16.40
CA LEU A 62 -6.39 28.49 16.83
C LEU A 62 -5.71 29.86 16.64
N ASN A 63 -4.68 30.12 17.46
CA ASN A 63 -3.80 31.27 17.26
C ASN A 63 -2.91 31.07 16.00
N LYS A 64 -2.20 32.12 15.57
CA LYS A 64 -1.43 32.12 14.32
C LYS A 64 -0.41 30.96 14.24
N THR A 65 0.28 30.69 15.34
CA THR A 65 1.32 29.66 15.44
C THR A 65 0.70 28.27 15.40
N ASP A 66 -0.24 27.99 16.29
CA ASP A 66 -0.89 26.69 16.40
C ASP A 66 -1.64 26.31 15.13
N ARG A 67 -2.23 27.30 14.46
CA ARG A 67 -2.86 27.13 13.15
C ARG A 67 -1.87 26.70 12.08
N ALA A 68 -0.68 27.30 12.04
CA ALA A 68 0.36 26.95 11.07
C ALA A 68 0.93 25.56 11.33
N VAL A 69 1.12 25.21 12.61
CA VAL A 69 1.57 23.88 13.05
C VAL A 69 0.53 22.82 12.68
N LEU A 70 -0.73 23.01 13.07
CA LEU A 70 -1.79 22.05 12.76
C LEU A 70 -1.99 21.88 11.26
N TYR A 71 -2.01 22.98 10.50
CA TYR A 71 -2.13 22.93 9.05
C TYR A 71 -0.98 22.16 8.37
N ARG A 72 0.21 22.12 9.00
CA ARG A 72 1.37 21.36 8.52
C ARG A 72 1.24 19.87 8.77
N LEU A 73 0.51 19.48 9.81
CA LEU A 73 0.21 18.09 10.16
C LEU A 73 -0.91 17.50 9.29
N LEU A 74 -1.58 18.32 8.47
CA LEU A 74 -2.63 17.83 7.57
C LEU A 74 -2.05 17.15 6.33
N PRO A 75 -2.67 16.05 5.86
CA PRO A 75 -2.40 15.48 4.55
C PRO A 75 -2.54 16.55 3.45
N LYS A 76 -1.72 16.45 2.40
CA LYS A 76 -1.62 17.47 1.34
C LYS A 76 -2.96 17.83 0.68
N ASP A 77 -3.81 16.84 0.44
CA ASP A 77 -5.09 17.04 -0.24
C ASP A 77 -6.09 17.75 0.68
N GLU A 78 -6.16 17.34 1.95
CA GLU A 78 -6.94 18.03 2.99
C GLU A 78 -6.44 19.45 3.25
N ALA A 79 -5.12 19.64 3.37
CA ALA A 79 -4.52 20.95 3.55
C ALA A 79 -4.91 21.91 2.42
N MET A 80 -4.95 21.43 1.18
CA MET A 80 -5.37 22.24 0.02
C MET A 80 -6.86 22.61 0.10
N GLU A 81 -7.73 21.63 0.38
CA GLU A 81 -9.18 21.87 0.48
C GLU A 81 -9.54 22.77 1.66
N VAL A 82 -8.90 22.57 2.80
CA VAL A 82 -9.00 23.43 3.99
C VAL A 82 -8.51 24.84 3.66
N PHE A 83 -7.38 24.96 2.96
CA PHE A 83 -6.85 26.27 2.57
C PHE A 83 -7.81 27.04 1.68
N GLU A 84 -8.40 26.39 0.68
CA GLU A 84 -9.37 27.00 -0.22
C GLU A 84 -10.65 27.45 0.49
N GLN A 85 -11.03 26.76 1.58
CA GLN A 85 -12.23 27.05 2.36
C GLN A 85 -12.01 28.05 3.50
N LEU A 86 -10.77 28.31 3.91
CA LEU A 86 -10.44 29.35 4.89
C LEU A 86 -10.74 30.76 4.36
N ASP A 87 -11.18 31.65 5.26
CA ASP A 87 -11.37 33.06 4.92
C ASP A 87 -10.06 33.70 4.38
N PRO A 88 -10.14 34.64 3.41
CA PRO A 88 -8.96 35.26 2.78
C PRO A 88 -7.97 35.92 3.76
N SER A 89 -8.46 36.42 4.89
CA SER A 89 -7.64 37.00 5.97
C SER A 89 -6.83 35.93 6.70
N LEU A 90 -7.40 34.74 6.89
CA LEU A 90 -6.77 33.59 7.54
C LEU A 90 -5.84 32.85 6.59
N GLN A 91 -6.17 32.74 5.30
CA GLN A 91 -5.25 32.27 4.25
C GLN A 91 -3.98 33.10 4.24
N SER A 92 -4.10 34.43 4.25
CA SER A 92 -2.96 35.35 4.29
C SER A 92 -2.14 35.21 5.58
N ALA A 93 -2.80 35.09 6.73
CA ALA A 93 -2.15 34.88 8.02
C ALA A 93 -1.45 33.51 8.12
N LEU A 94 -2.02 32.47 7.49
CA LEU A 94 -1.48 31.12 7.43
C LEU A 94 -0.29 31.05 6.47
N VAL A 95 -0.37 31.64 5.27
CA VAL A 95 0.78 31.77 4.36
C VAL A 95 1.91 32.56 5.02
N GLY A 96 1.59 33.60 5.80
CA GLY A 96 2.56 34.35 6.60
C GLY A 96 3.02 33.64 7.89
N GLY A 97 2.33 32.58 8.34
CA GLY A 97 2.73 31.72 9.47
C GLY A 97 3.54 30.51 9.01
N LEU A 98 3.28 30.00 7.81
CA LEU A 98 4.11 28.99 7.13
C LEU A 98 5.46 29.55 6.66
N GLN A 99 5.59 30.88 6.64
CA GLN A 99 6.84 31.61 6.45
C GLN A 99 7.58 31.88 7.77
N ASP A 100 7.01 31.51 8.94
CA ASP A 100 7.70 31.65 10.22
C ASP A 100 8.82 30.61 10.33
N ASP A 101 9.94 31.03 10.92
CA ASP A 101 11.10 30.20 11.23
C ASP A 101 10.72 28.90 12.00
N GLN A 102 9.57 28.89 12.69
CA GLN A 102 9.02 27.72 13.38
C GLN A 102 8.61 26.56 12.46
N VAL A 103 8.12 26.82 11.25
CA VAL A 103 7.72 25.74 10.32
C VAL A 103 8.94 25.15 9.62
N ALA A 104 9.95 25.98 9.36
CA ALA A 104 11.25 25.53 8.91
C ALA A 104 11.98 24.74 10.00
N SER A 105 11.86 25.12 11.27
CA SER A 105 12.45 24.37 12.39
C SER A 105 11.77 23.02 12.56
N ILE A 106 10.43 22.94 12.58
CA ILE A 106 9.72 21.65 12.68
C ILE A 106 10.09 20.71 11.53
N PHE A 107 10.18 21.23 10.30
CA PHE A 107 10.61 20.41 9.16
C PHE A 107 12.09 19.99 9.25
N ALA A 108 12.94 20.81 9.87
CA ALA A 108 14.34 20.47 10.12
C ALA A 108 14.50 19.47 11.27
N ASP A 109 13.56 19.43 12.22
CA ASP A 109 13.56 18.52 13.37
C ASP A 109 13.05 17.10 13.01
N LEU A 110 12.39 16.92 11.87
CA LEU A 110 12.04 15.59 11.34
C LEU A 110 13.29 14.79 11.00
N GLU A 111 13.23 13.47 10.97
CA GLU A 111 14.36 12.65 10.51
C GLU A 111 14.61 12.83 9.00
N PRO A 112 15.85 12.66 8.50
CA PRO A 112 16.17 12.95 7.09
C PRO A 112 15.37 12.15 6.06
N ASP A 113 15.03 10.91 6.35
CA ASP A 113 14.22 10.00 5.53
C ASP A 113 12.72 10.35 5.57
N ASP A 114 12.19 10.69 6.74
CA ASP A 114 10.84 11.25 6.90
C ASP A 114 10.65 12.52 6.06
N ARG A 115 11.65 13.42 6.08
CA ARG A 115 11.65 14.61 5.22
C ARG A 115 11.56 14.23 3.76
N VAL A 116 12.29 13.22 3.31
CA VAL A 116 12.26 12.77 1.92
C VAL A 116 10.90 12.20 1.55
N GLU A 117 10.29 11.40 2.42
CA GLU A 117 8.94 10.86 2.22
C GLU A 117 7.92 11.99 2.03
N LEU A 118 7.95 13.01 2.89
CA LEU A 118 7.10 14.19 2.74
C LEU A 118 7.40 14.93 1.43
N LEU A 119 8.67 15.08 1.06
CA LEU A 119 9.07 15.80 -0.15
C LEU A 119 8.62 15.08 -1.43
N ASP A 120 8.58 13.74 -1.44
CA ASP A 120 8.11 12.93 -2.56
C ASP A 120 6.62 13.16 -2.86
N GLU A 121 5.85 13.54 -1.84
CA GLU A 121 4.43 13.84 -1.96
C GLU A 121 4.14 15.30 -2.36
N LEU A 122 5.13 16.19 -2.27
CA LEU A 122 4.93 17.63 -2.50
C LEU A 122 5.19 18.05 -3.96
N PRO A 123 4.52 19.11 -4.45
CA PRO A 123 4.89 19.72 -5.72
C PRO A 123 6.34 20.22 -5.68
N ALA A 124 7.07 20.06 -6.79
CA ALA A 124 8.49 20.41 -6.86
C ALA A 124 8.82 21.84 -6.39
N THR A 125 7.92 22.79 -6.61
CA THR A 125 8.08 24.19 -6.17
C THR A 125 8.01 24.37 -4.65
N VAL A 126 7.24 23.54 -3.94
CA VAL A 126 7.12 23.54 -2.48
C VAL A 126 8.32 22.80 -1.89
N ALA A 127 8.64 21.62 -2.43
CA ALA A 127 9.81 20.83 -2.02
C ALA A 127 11.11 21.65 -2.08
N ALA A 128 11.34 22.36 -3.19
CA ALA A 128 12.51 23.23 -3.37
C ALA A 128 12.54 24.44 -2.42
N LYS A 129 11.40 24.86 -1.86
CA LYS A 129 11.36 25.94 -0.85
C LYS A 129 11.73 25.38 0.52
N LEU A 130 11.18 24.23 0.90
CA LEU A 130 11.49 23.56 2.17
C LEU A 130 12.97 23.17 2.26
N MET A 131 13.52 22.58 1.20
CA MET A 131 14.96 22.28 1.12
C MET A 131 15.85 23.52 1.30
N ARG A 132 15.40 24.70 0.88
CA ARG A 132 16.15 25.95 1.07
C ARG A 132 16.05 26.52 2.49
N GLY A 133 15.01 26.14 3.23
CA GLY A 133 14.81 26.53 4.63
C GLY A 133 15.62 25.68 5.62
N LEU A 134 16.08 24.49 5.22
CA LEU A 134 16.89 23.62 6.08
C LEU A 134 18.26 24.23 6.41
N PRO A 135 18.77 24.00 7.64
CA PRO A 135 20.19 24.19 7.96
C PRO A 135 21.10 23.46 6.98
N TYR A 136 22.37 23.87 6.88
CA TYR A 136 23.30 23.30 5.91
C TYR A 136 23.50 21.78 6.11
N ASP A 137 23.73 21.36 7.36
CA ASP A 137 24.00 19.95 7.68
C ASP A 137 22.76 19.08 7.40
N GLU A 138 21.58 19.54 7.82
CA GLU A 138 20.30 18.86 7.55
C GLU A 138 20.00 18.73 6.06
N ARG A 139 20.30 19.77 5.30
CA ARG A 139 20.10 19.76 3.85
C ARG A 139 21.01 18.77 3.15
N GLU A 140 22.26 18.63 3.59
CA GLU A 140 23.21 17.65 3.04
C GLU A 140 22.73 16.22 3.29
N LEU A 141 22.26 15.91 4.52
CA LEU A 141 21.69 14.60 4.86
C LEU A 141 20.46 14.27 4.01
N THR A 142 19.49 15.19 3.96
CA THR A 142 18.27 15.00 3.17
C THR A 142 18.58 14.89 1.67
N ALA A 143 19.52 15.69 1.14
CA ALA A 143 19.89 15.64 -0.27
C ALA A 143 20.58 14.32 -0.67
N ALA A 144 21.34 13.70 0.23
CA ALA A 144 21.97 12.40 -0.01
C ALA A 144 20.91 11.30 -0.25
N ILE A 145 19.84 11.30 0.53
CA ILE A 145 18.71 10.36 0.41
C ILE A 145 17.88 10.70 -0.84
N LEU A 146 17.59 11.98 -1.06
CA LEU A 146 16.84 12.47 -2.24
C LEU A 146 17.56 12.19 -3.58
N GLY A 147 18.84 11.80 -3.54
CA GLY A 147 19.58 11.35 -4.72
C GLY A 147 19.21 9.94 -5.21
N TYR A 148 18.63 9.10 -4.36
CA TYR A 148 18.24 7.73 -4.72
C TYR A 148 16.92 7.70 -5.50
N ARG A 149 16.73 6.68 -6.34
CA ARG A 149 15.47 6.48 -7.07
C ARG A 149 14.33 6.17 -6.09
N GLN A 150 13.11 6.63 -6.39
CA GLN A 150 11.91 6.21 -5.66
C GLN A 150 11.77 4.68 -5.66
N GLY A 151 11.41 4.11 -4.51
CA GLY A 151 11.32 2.67 -4.27
C GLY A 151 12.66 1.97 -3.98
N ALA A 152 13.80 2.66 -4.07
CA ALA A 152 15.08 2.10 -3.64
C ALA A 152 15.25 2.24 -2.12
N LEU A 153 15.92 1.27 -1.48
CA LEU A 153 16.19 1.26 -0.04
C LEU A 153 16.85 2.55 0.44
N GLY A 154 17.79 3.12 -0.32
CA GLY A 154 18.49 4.35 0.04
C GLY A 154 17.59 5.58 0.13
N ARG A 155 16.35 5.51 -0.38
CA ARG A 155 15.31 6.55 -0.26
C ARG A 155 14.56 6.47 1.08
N ARG A 156 14.67 5.33 1.79
CA ARG A 156 13.98 5.00 3.05
C ARG A 156 14.98 4.58 4.15
N MET A 157 16.23 5.04 4.05
CA MET A 157 17.26 4.73 5.03
C MET A 157 17.58 5.99 5.84
N SER A 158 17.82 5.81 7.14
CA SER A 158 18.35 6.87 7.98
C SER A 158 19.88 6.95 7.87
N PRO A 159 20.45 8.12 7.54
CA PRO A 159 21.90 8.34 7.52
C PRO A 159 22.46 8.63 8.92
N GLU A 160 21.60 8.71 9.94
CA GLU A 160 21.94 9.10 11.30
C GLU A 160 22.33 7.89 12.15
N PHE A 161 23.50 7.32 11.86
CA PHE A 161 24.00 6.13 12.55
C PHE A 161 25.33 6.38 13.28
N VAL A 162 25.57 5.59 14.34
CA VAL A 162 26.87 5.55 15.03
C VAL A 162 27.68 4.36 14.52
N SER A 163 28.81 4.63 13.87
CA SER A 163 29.76 3.59 13.45
C SER A 163 31.00 3.54 14.34
N LEU A 164 31.53 2.33 14.53
CA LEU A 164 32.73 2.04 15.29
C LEU A 164 33.88 1.59 14.38
N ARG A 165 35.12 1.62 14.90
CA ARG A 165 36.28 1.08 14.19
C ARG A 165 36.73 -0.23 14.82
N LEU A 166 37.22 -1.14 13.98
CA LEU A 166 37.71 -2.46 14.38
C LEU A 166 38.80 -2.41 15.47
N ASP A 167 39.72 -1.43 15.38
CA ASP A 167 40.86 -1.27 16.29
C ASP A 167 40.54 -0.43 17.55
N MET A 168 39.27 -0.10 17.77
CA MET A 168 38.85 0.77 18.87
C MET A 168 38.71 0.00 20.19
N PRO A 169 39.30 0.48 21.29
CA PRO A 169 39.01 -0.04 22.63
C PRO A 169 37.54 0.17 23.02
N ILE A 170 36.97 -0.76 23.79
CA ILE A 170 35.55 -0.73 24.17
C ILE A 170 35.19 0.54 24.98
N ASP A 171 36.06 1.01 25.87
CA ASP A 171 35.83 2.23 26.65
C ASP A 171 35.60 3.46 25.76
N ARG A 172 36.40 3.58 24.71
CA ARG A 172 36.32 4.64 23.70
C ARG A 172 35.10 4.47 22.82
N ALA A 173 34.76 3.24 22.43
CA ALA A 173 33.56 2.95 21.67
C ALA A 173 32.30 3.38 22.44
N LEU A 174 32.19 3.00 23.73
CA LEU A 174 31.10 3.43 24.61
C LEU A 174 31.05 4.95 24.80
N ALA A 175 32.21 5.62 24.88
CA ALA A 175 32.26 7.08 24.96
C ALA A 175 31.70 7.75 23.69
N ILE A 176 32.01 7.21 22.50
CA ILE A 176 31.45 7.70 21.23
C ILE A 176 29.95 7.49 21.19
N VAL A 177 29.47 6.29 21.52
CA VAL A 177 28.03 5.99 21.56
C VAL A 177 27.32 6.98 22.48
N ARG A 178 27.82 7.18 23.71
CA ARG A 178 27.25 8.14 24.67
C ARG A 178 27.20 9.57 24.13
N SER A 179 28.22 10.00 23.40
CA SER A 179 28.29 11.36 22.84
C SER A 179 27.31 11.60 21.69
N ARG A 180 26.73 10.54 21.11
CA ARG A 180 25.84 10.60 19.94
C ARG A 180 24.48 9.94 20.18
N LEU A 181 24.07 9.78 21.44
CA LEU A 181 22.80 9.13 21.78
C LEU A 181 21.57 9.89 21.25
N HIS A 182 21.69 11.21 21.08
CA HIS A 182 20.58 12.07 20.65
C HIS A 182 20.53 12.30 19.14
N ASP A 183 21.63 12.08 18.44
CA ASP A 183 21.77 12.38 17.00
C ASP A 183 21.76 11.10 16.15
N ALA A 184 21.38 9.96 16.76
CA ALA A 184 21.43 8.67 16.10
C ALA A 184 20.08 7.99 16.20
N GLU A 185 19.60 7.55 15.04
CA GLU A 185 18.41 6.75 14.82
C GLU A 185 18.31 5.58 15.81
N THR A 186 19.40 4.81 15.89
CA THR A 186 19.52 3.77 16.90
C THR A 186 20.97 3.52 17.28
N VAL A 187 21.16 3.17 18.55
CA VAL A 187 22.43 2.72 19.10
C VAL A 187 22.44 1.24 19.43
N TYR A 188 21.33 0.53 19.22
CA TYR A 188 21.24 -0.89 19.58
C TYR A 188 22.03 -1.79 18.64
N THR A 189 22.21 -1.35 17.40
CA THR A 189 22.98 -2.03 16.36
C THR A 189 24.03 -1.07 15.83
N LEU A 190 25.31 -1.38 16.02
CA LEU A 190 26.43 -0.49 15.70
C LEU A 190 27.27 -1.08 14.57
N PRO A 191 27.24 -0.49 13.36
CA PRO A 191 28.12 -0.88 12.27
C PRO A 191 29.60 -0.71 12.64
N VAL A 192 30.43 -1.68 12.25
CA VAL A 192 31.88 -1.61 12.39
C VAL A 192 32.48 -1.43 11.01
N VAL A 193 33.31 -0.39 10.85
CA VAL A 193 33.95 -0.04 9.58
C VAL A 193 35.47 -0.01 9.66
N ASP A 194 36.11 -0.17 8.52
CA ASP A 194 37.55 0.03 8.36
C ASP A 194 37.93 1.52 8.13
N ARG A 195 39.21 1.78 7.80
CA ARG A 195 39.70 3.14 7.52
C ARG A 195 39.12 3.77 6.24
N ASN A 196 38.59 2.96 5.33
CA ASN A 196 37.99 3.37 4.06
C ASN A 196 36.45 3.42 4.13
N ARG A 197 35.86 3.30 5.34
CA ARG A 197 34.41 3.22 5.60
C ARG A 197 33.74 1.95 5.06
N ILE A 198 34.50 0.92 4.70
CA ILE A 198 33.97 -0.36 4.27
C ILE A 198 33.38 -1.07 5.50
N LEU A 199 32.17 -1.60 5.37
CA LEU A 199 31.50 -2.37 6.41
C LEU A 199 32.23 -3.70 6.63
N VAL A 200 32.71 -3.94 7.85
CA VAL A 200 33.45 -5.17 8.21
C VAL A 200 32.79 -5.98 9.31
N GLY A 201 31.83 -5.41 10.05
CA GLY A 201 31.16 -6.08 11.15
C GLY A 201 29.98 -5.30 11.70
N VAL A 202 29.31 -5.89 12.69
CA VAL A 202 28.27 -5.25 13.49
C VAL A 202 28.40 -5.67 14.95
N VAL A 203 28.12 -4.77 15.88
CA VAL A 203 28.13 -5.04 17.33
C VAL A 203 26.81 -4.58 17.93
N GLY A 204 26.21 -5.41 18.79
CA GLY A 204 25.06 -5.00 19.58
C GLY A 204 25.48 -4.16 20.80
N LEU A 205 24.68 -3.15 21.18
CA LEU A 205 24.98 -2.35 22.38
C LEU A 205 25.14 -3.19 23.65
N ARG A 206 24.33 -4.25 23.77
CA ARG A 206 24.42 -5.21 24.89
C ARG A 206 25.79 -5.87 24.97
N GLU A 207 26.34 -6.30 23.84
CA GLU A 207 27.65 -6.94 23.75
C GLU A 207 28.75 -5.93 24.08
N LEU A 208 28.65 -4.72 23.53
CA LEU A 208 29.57 -3.62 23.79
C LEU A 208 29.62 -3.25 25.29
N MET A 209 28.47 -3.19 25.97
CA MET A 209 28.40 -2.89 27.40
C MET A 209 28.90 -4.04 28.29
N GLY A 210 28.83 -5.28 27.81
CA GLY A 210 29.28 -6.47 28.53
C GLY A 210 30.76 -6.80 28.37
N ALA A 211 31.44 -6.19 27.39
CA ALA A 211 32.82 -6.47 27.07
C ALA A 211 33.83 -5.77 28.02
N PRO A 212 35.02 -6.35 28.25
CA PRO A 212 36.09 -5.70 29.01
C PRO A 212 36.51 -4.37 28.37
N ALA A 213 36.74 -3.33 29.18
CA ALA A 213 37.03 -1.97 28.72
C ALA A 213 38.27 -1.88 27.80
N ASP A 214 39.25 -2.75 28.01
CA ASP A 214 40.53 -2.85 27.31
C ASP A 214 40.52 -3.75 26.08
N SER A 215 39.46 -4.54 25.87
CA SER A 215 39.27 -5.31 24.64
C SER A 215 38.99 -4.40 23.44
N VAL A 216 39.11 -4.93 22.22
CA VAL A 216 38.83 -4.17 21.00
C VAL A 216 37.50 -4.58 20.37
N VAL A 217 36.85 -3.63 19.70
CA VAL A 217 35.57 -3.84 19.00
C VAL A 217 35.62 -5.02 18.03
N GLY A 218 36.75 -5.21 17.32
CA GLY A 218 36.95 -6.32 16.40
C GLY A 218 36.88 -7.72 17.03
N ASP A 219 37.12 -7.85 18.34
CA ASP A 219 37.10 -9.14 19.04
C ASP A 219 35.67 -9.61 19.37
N ILE A 220 34.72 -8.68 19.42
CA ILE A 220 33.32 -8.94 19.81
C ILE A 220 32.32 -8.74 18.67
N MET A 221 32.78 -8.29 17.49
CA MET A 221 31.91 -8.05 16.35
C MET A 221 31.44 -9.34 15.69
N ASN A 222 30.24 -9.29 15.13
CA ASN A 222 29.65 -10.33 14.32
C ASN A 222 29.70 -9.96 12.83
N GLU A 223 29.57 -10.94 11.95
CA GLU A 223 29.40 -10.70 10.52
C GLU A 223 28.12 -9.89 10.26
N PRO A 224 28.17 -8.85 9.41
CA PRO A 224 27.03 -7.96 9.22
C PRO A 224 26.07 -8.50 8.15
N TYR A 225 24.78 -8.45 8.44
CA TYR A 225 23.75 -8.49 7.38
C TYR A 225 23.57 -7.08 6.82
N PHE A 226 23.62 -6.95 5.50
CA PHE A 226 23.45 -5.68 4.82
C PHE A 226 22.63 -5.80 3.53
N ALA A 227 22.13 -4.65 3.07
CA ALA A 227 21.52 -4.44 1.77
C ALA A 227 22.16 -3.23 1.08
N ARG A 228 22.06 -3.16 -0.24
CA ARG A 228 22.58 -2.02 -1.00
C ARG A 228 21.52 -0.92 -1.02
N ALA A 229 21.96 0.34 -1.01
CA ALA A 229 21.05 1.48 -1.13
C ALA A 229 20.25 1.49 -2.45
N THR A 230 20.69 0.74 -3.46
CA THR A 230 19.99 0.59 -4.75
C THR A 230 19.02 -0.58 -4.80
N ASP A 231 19.03 -1.45 -3.79
CA ASP A 231 18.13 -2.60 -3.72
C ASP A 231 16.68 -2.12 -3.53
N ASP A 232 15.73 -2.99 -3.81
CA ASP A 232 14.31 -2.71 -3.60
C ASP A 232 14.01 -2.55 -2.10
N ALA A 233 13.26 -1.50 -1.74
CA ALA A 233 12.98 -1.19 -0.34
C ALA A 233 12.11 -2.28 0.33
N GLU A 234 11.14 -2.85 -0.39
CA GLU A 234 10.26 -3.89 0.14
C GLU A 234 11.05 -5.19 0.38
N GLU A 235 11.90 -5.59 -0.57
CA GLU A 235 12.76 -6.78 -0.42
C GLU A 235 13.73 -6.63 0.76
N ALA A 236 14.32 -5.45 0.94
CA ALA A 236 15.19 -5.17 2.07
C ALA A 236 14.44 -5.15 3.41
N ALA A 237 13.26 -4.55 3.46
CA ALA A 237 12.39 -4.53 4.64
C ALA A 237 11.97 -5.96 5.05
N ARG A 238 11.58 -6.79 4.07
CA ARG A 238 11.24 -8.20 4.28
C ARG A 238 12.42 -8.98 4.87
N ARG A 239 13.63 -8.79 4.33
CA ARG A 239 14.86 -9.40 4.89
C ARG A 239 15.13 -8.93 6.32
N CYS A 240 14.92 -7.65 6.63
CA CYS A 240 15.07 -7.12 7.98
C CYS A 240 14.13 -7.83 8.97
N ALA A 241 12.85 -7.98 8.59
CA ALA A 241 11.83 -8.67 9.39
C ALA A 241 12.09 -10.17 9.56
N GLU A 242 12.42 -10.89 8.47
CA GLU A 242 12.70 -12.34 8.48
C GLU A 242 13.90 -12.69 9.37
N LEU A 243 14.96 -11.88 9.29
CA LEU A 243 16.16 -12.05 10.09
C LEU A 243 16.01 -11.47 11.52
N LYS A 244 14.89 -10.82 11.83
CA LYS A 244 14.58 -10.19 13.13
C LYS A 244 15.66 -9.20 13.57
N LEU A 245 16.17 -8.42 12.62
CA LEU A 245 17.17 -7.40 12.88
C LEU A 245 16.50 -6.17 13.48
N LEU A 246 17.13 -5.55 14.47
CA LEU A 246 16.67 -4.25 15.00
C LEU A 246 17.01 -3.11 14.02
N ALA A 247 18.08 -3.28 13.25
CA ALA A 247 18.41 -2.41 12.13
C ALA A 247 19.19 -3.22 11.08
N LEU A 248 18.86 -3.02 9.81
CA LEU A 248 19.58 -3.56 8.66
C LEU A 248 20.58 -2.52 8.16
N ILE A 249 21.83 -2.92 7.94
CA ILE A 249 22.88 -1.99 7.51
C ILE A 249 22.76 -1.72 6.00
N VAL A 250 22.85 -0.45 5.61
CA VAL A 250 22.75 -0.05 4.20
C VAL A 250 24.11 0.42 3.69
N VAL A 251 24.53 -0.15 2.55
CA VAL A 251 25.82 0.14 1.91
C VAL A 251 25.68 0.62 0.48
N ASP A 252 26.70 1.31 -0.03
CA ASP A 252 26.82 1.65 -1.44
C ASP A 252 27.32 0.47 -2.32
N SER A 253 27.58 0.74 -3.60
CA SER A 253 28.10 -0.24 -4.55
C SER A 253 29.52 -0.73 -4.24
N GLU A 254 30.29 0.03 -3.44
CA GLU A 254 31.63 -0.31 -2.97
C GLU A 254 31.62 -0.86 -1.54
N THR A 255 30.46 -1.27 -1.01
CA THR A 255 30.26 -1.78 0.37
C THR A 255 30.64 -0.78 1.46
N ARG A 256 30.61 0.52 1.16
CA ARG A 256 30.79 1.57 2.17
C ARG A 256 29.48 1.83 2.87
N LEU A 257 29.56 2.02 4.18
CA LEU A 257 28.40 2.32 5.01
C LEU A 257 27.79 3.69 4.64
N VAL A 258 26.49 3.69 4.32
CA VAL A 258 25.75 4.91 3.93
C VAL A 258 24.49 5.17 4.74
N GLY A 259 23.96 4.17 5.44
CA GLY A 259 22.75 4.33 6.25
C GLY A 259 22.39 3.06 7.01
N ILE A 260 21.26 3.12 7.70
CA ILE A 260 20.60 1.97 8.32
C ILE A 260 19.09 2.02 8.02
N LEU A 261 18.43 0.87 8.07
CA LEU A 261 16.97 0.75 8.04
C LEU A 261 16.54 0.14 9.38
N THR A 262 15.69 0.83 10.14
CA THR A 262 15.17 0.31 11.41
C THR A 262 14.09 -0.74 11.19
N VAL A 263 13.76 -1.50 12.23
CA VAL A 263 12.71 -2.52 12.15
C VAL A 263 11.32 -1.91 12.02
N ASP A 264 11.08 -0.75 12.63
CA ASP A 264 9.83 0.00 12.56
C ASP A 264 9.62 0.61 11.18
N ASP A 265 10.64 1.21 10.56
CA ASP A 265 10.55 1.66 9.16
C ASP A 265 10.34 0.48 8.20
N ALA A 266 11.04 -0.63 8.44
CA ALA A 266 10.84 -1.85 7.66
C ALA A 266 9.38 -2.34 7.77
N LEU A 267 8.76 -2.29 8.95
CA LEU A 267 7.35 -2.64 9.12
C LEU A 267 6.43 -1.67 8.38
N GLY A 268 6.70 -0.36 8.46
CA GLY A 268 5.93 0.66 7.74
C GLY A 268 5.99 0.49 6.21
N ILE A 269 7.17 0.15 5.67
CA ILE A 269 7.34 -0.18 4.24
C ILE A 269 6.48 -1.39 3.86
N LEU A 270 6.50 -2.46 4.67
CA LEU A 270 5.73 -3.68 4.39
C LEU A 270 4.21 -3.44 4.48
N GLU A 271 3.73 -2.66 5.45
CA GLU A 271 2.31 -2.29 5.57
C GLU A 271 1.84 -1.45 4.38
N SER A 272 2.68 -0.52 3.92
CA SER A 272 2.40 0.31 2.75
C SER A 272 2.33 -0.53 1.47
N ALA A 273 3.29 -1.44 1.28
CA ALA A 273 3.31 -2.37 0.15
C ALA A 273 2.08 -3.29 0.15
N GLU A 274 1.69 -3.82 1.31
CA GLU A 274 0.48 -4.64 1.42
C GLU A 274 -0.78 -3.85 1.06
N SER A 275 -0.87 -2.59 1.50
CA SER A 275 -2.00 -1.71 1.19
C SER A 275 -2.09 -1.39 -0.31
N GLU A 276 -0.94 -1.17 -0.96
CA GLU A 276 -0.83 -0.98 -2.42
C GLU A 276 -1.27 -2.22 -3.20
N ASP A 277 -0.78 -3.40 -2.81
CA ASP A 277 -1.15 -4.68 -3.40
C ASP A 277 -2.65 -4.95 -3.26
N GLN A 278 -3.22 -4.74 -2.07
CA GLN A 278 -4.65 -4.94 -1.82
C GLN A 278 -5.52 -4.04 -2.72
N ALA A 279 -5.14 -2.76 -2.88
CA ALA A 279 -5.85 -1.84 -3.75
C ALA A 279 -5.79 -2.29 -5.23
N ARG A 280 -4.59 -2.66 -5.71
CA ARG A 280 -4.37 -3.08 -7.10
C ARG A 280 -5.06 -4.38 -7.45
N ILE A 281 -5.03 -5.37 -6.56
CA ILE A 281 -5.78 -6.64 -6.72
C ILE A 281 -7.27 -6.39 -6.92
N GLY A 282 -7.83 -5.37 -6.24
CA GLY A 282 -9.21 -4.92 -6.39
C GLY A 282 -9.49 -4.09 -7.65
N GLY A 283 -8.48 -3.77 -8.45
CA GLY A 283 -8.60 -2.91 -9.63
C GLY A 283 -8.77 -1.43 -9.26
N THR A 284 -8.06 -0.98 -8.22
CA THR A 284 -8.06 0.41 -7.76
C THR A 284 -6.64 0.89 -7.47
N GLU A 285 -6.39 2.19 -7.60
CA GLU A 285 -5.14 2.76 -7.09
C GLU A 285 -5.21 2.89 -5.55
N PRO A 286 -4.13 2.62 -4.80
CA PRO A 286 -4.10 2.87 -3.36
C PRO A 286 -4.48 4.30 -3.01
N LEU A 287 -5.26 4.44 -1.94
CA LEU A 287 -5.57 5.73 -1.36
C LEU A 287 -4.40 6.16 -0.49
N ARG A 288 -4.03 7.43 -0.58
CA ARG A 288 -2.96 8.04 0.23
C ARG A 288 -3.44 8.59 1.57
N GLN A 289 -4.74 8.43 1.86
CA GLN A 289 -5.39 8.96 3.05
C GLN A 289 -6.57 8.06 3.44
N PRO A 290 -7.10 8.19 4.67
CA PRO A 290 -8.24 7.41 5.12
C PRO A 290 -9.45 7.52 4.17
N TYR A 291 -10.18 6.41 4.00
CA TYR A 291 -11.25 6.31 3.00
C TYR A 291 -12.33 7.40 3.15
N LEU A 292 -12.74 7.71 4.39
CA LEU A 292 -13.80 8.69 4.65
C LEU A 292 -13.31 10.14 4.55
N ALA A 293 -12.01 10.37 4.69
CA ALA A 293 -11.39 11.68 4.47
C ALA A 293 -11.15 11.94 2.97
N THR A 294 -11.18 10.91 2.13
CA THR A 294 -10.93 11.03 0.71
C THR A 294 -12.10 11.69 -0.03
N PRO A 295 -11.90 12.82 -0.72
CA PRO A 295 -12.94 13.45 -1.53
C PRO A 295 -13.47 12.51 -2.62
N VAL A 296 -14.78 12.57 -2.88
CA VAL A 296 -15.44 11.70 -3.88
C VAL A 296 -14.78 11.81 -5.26
N GLY A 297 -14.31 13.00 -5.66
CA GLY A 297 -13.61 13.19 -6.93
C GLY A 297 -12.31 12.38 -7.04
N GLN A 298 -11.56 12.27 -5.95
CA GLN A 298 -10.33 11.48 -5.89
C GLN A 298 -10.63 9.97 -5.90
N LEU A 299 -11.66 9.54 -5.17
CA LEU A 299 -12.15 8.15 -5.22
C LEU A 299 -12.57 7.76 -6.65
N VAL A 300 -13.30 8.62 -7.36
CA VAL A 300 -13.67 8.37 -8.77
C VAL A 300 -12.42 8.25 -9.63
N ARG A 301 -11.45 9.16 -9.48
CA ARG A 301 -10.20 9.13 -10.26
C ARG A 301 -9.39 7.84 -10.02
N SER A 302 -9.33 7.36 -8.77
CA SER A 302 -8.62 6.13 -8.41
C SER A 302 -9.21 4.85 -9.06
N ARG A 303 -10.50 4.89 -9.47
CA ARG A 303 -11.23 3.75 -10.02
C ARG A 303 -11.50 3.87 -11.51
N VAL A 304 -11.77 5.08 -12.02
CA VAL A 304 -12.30 5.28 -13.38
C VAL A 304 -11.35 4.79 -14.46
N VAL A 305 -10.03 4.97 -14.29
CA VAL A 305 -9.04 4.50 -15.28
C VAL A 305 -9.11 2.97 -15.41
N TRP A 306 -9.10 2.27 -14.27
CA TRP A 306 -9.24 0.83 -14.22
C TRP A 306 -10.58 0.35 -14.78
N LEU A 307 -11.69 0.96 -14.37
CA LEU A 307 -13.02 0.62 -14.87
C LEU A 307 -13.16 0.81 -16.38
N LEU A 308 -12.56 1.87 -16.95
CA LEU A 308 -12.56 2.10 -18.39
C LEU A 308 -11.73 1.03 -19.13
N VAL A 309 -10.55 0.67 -18.62
CA VAL A 309 -9.73 -0.41 -19.19
C VAL A 309 -10.50 -1.74 -19.16
N LEU A 310 -11.17 -2.06 -18.06
CA LEU A 310 -12.00 -3.25 -17.92
C LEU A 310 -13.23 -3.22 -18.83
N ALA A 311 -13.89 -2.06 -18.98
CA ALA A 311 -15.02 -1.90 -19.88
C ALA A 311 -14.62 -2.11 -21.35
N VAL A 312 -13.44 -1.64 -21.76
CA VAL A 312 -12.88 -1.95 -23.09
C VAL A 312 -12.60 -3.45 -23.21
N GLY A 313 -12.02 -4.08 -22.18
CA GLY A 313 -11.82 -5.53 -22.15
C GLY A 313 -13.13 -6.31 -22.28
N ALA A 314 -14.21 -5.85 -21.64
CA ALA A 314 -15.53 -6.46 -21.70
C ALA A 314 -16.13 -6.47 -23.12
N THR A 315 -15.63 -5.66 -24.06
CA THR A 315 -16.05 -5.75 -25.47
C THR A 315 -15.69 -7.11 -26.10
N LEU A 316 -14.71 -7.84 -25.55
CA LEU A 316 -14.38 -9.20 -25.98
C LEU A 316 -15.55 -10.16 -25.76
N THR A 317 -16.29 -10.05 -24.65
CA THR A 317 -17.44 -10.92 -24.39
C THR A 317 -18.60 -10.61 -25.33
N VAL A 318 -18.78 -9.33 -25.68
CA VAL A 318 -19.75 -8.89 -26.70
C VAL A 318 -19.43 -9.52 -28.06
N GLN A 319 -18.16 -9.48 -28.48
CA GLN A 319 -17.72 -10.10 -29.74
C GLN A 319 -17.95 -11.62 -29.74
N VAL A 320 -17.69 -12.30 -28.61
CA VAL A 320 -17.98 -13.74 -28.50
C VAL A 320 -19.48 -14.00 -28.66
N LEU A 321 -20.35 -13.22 -28.01
CA LEU A 321 -21.79 -13.38 -28.17
C LEU A 321 -22.26 -13.12 -29.61
N GLU A 322 -21.70 -12.12 -30.29
CA GLU A 322 -21.99 -11.83 -31.70
C GLU A 322 -21.60 -13.01 -32.61
N VAL A 323 -20.43 -13.62 -32.40
CA VAL A 323 -19.98 -14.80 -33.16
C VAL A 323 -20.92 -16.01 -32.98
N PHE A 324 -21.55 -16.15 -31.80
CA PHE A 324 -22.45 -17.24 -31.48
C PHE A 324 -23.94 -16.86 -31.51
N GLU A 325 -24.29 -15.72 -32.12
CA GLU A 325 -25.68 -15.22 -32.22
C GLU A 325 -26.62 -16.26 -32.85
N SER A 326 -26.21 -16.88 -33.95
CA SER A 326 -26.99 -17.93 -34.63
C SER A 326 -27.21 -19.19 -33.77
N THR A 327 -26.35 -19.42 -32.78
CA THR A 327 -26.48 -20.53 -31.81
C THR A 327 -27.49 -20.16 -30.73
N LEU A 328 -27.46 -18.89 -30.27
CA LEU A 328 -28.42 -18.36 -29.32
C LEU A 328 -29.84 -18.29 -29.91
N GLU A 329 -29.99 -17.95 -31.19
CA GLU A 329 -31.31 -17.95 -31.87
C GLU A 329 -31.96 -19.34 -31.86
N GLN A 330 -31.16 -20.39 -32.04
CA GLN A 330 -31.64 -21.77 -32.03
C GLN A 330 -32.02 -22.26 -30.62
N ALA A 331 -31.39 -21.71 -29.58
CA ALA A 331 -31.62 -22.12 -28.20
C ALA A 331 -31.55 -20.92 -27.23
N VAL A 332 -32.61 -20.09 -27.26
CA VAL A 332 -32.71 -18.85 -26.46
C VAL A 332 -32.54 -19.10 -24.96
N THR A 333 -32.97 -20.27 -24.47
CA THR A 333 -32.79 -20.70 -23.08
C THR A 333 -31.32 -20.67 -22.63
N LEU A 334 -30.36 -20.87 -23.54
CA LEU A 334 -28.93 -20.83 -23.23
C LEU A 334 -28.49 -19.44 -22.73
N ALA A 335 -29.14 -18.36 -23.16
CA ALA A 335 -28.83 -17.02 -22.71
C ALA A 335 -29.09 -16.85 -21.20
N LEU A 336 -30.06 -17.58 -20.64
CA LEU A 336 -30.42 -17.48 -19.21
C LEU A 336 -29.30 -18.00 -18.29
N PHE A 337 -28.43 -18.85 -18.80
CA PHE A 337 -27.32 -19.43 -18.04
C PHE A 337 -26.00 -18.67 -18.21
N VAL A 338 -25.91 -17.72 -19.14
CA VAL A 338 -24.72 -16.91 -19.36
C VAL A 338 -24.24 -16.22 -18.06
N PRO A 339 -25.10 -15.53 -17.27
CA PRO A 339 -24.67 -14.90 -16.02
C PRO A 339 -24.13 -15.89 -14.99
N LEU A 340 -24.73 -17.09 -14.91
CA LEU A 340 -24.29 -18.14 -13.99
C LEU A 340 -22.88 -18.62 -14.34
N LEU A 341 -22.62 -18.85 -15.62
CA LEU A 341 -21.36 -19.39 -16.12
C LEU A 341 -20.21 -18.40 -15.97
N ILE A 342 -20.42 -17.16 -16.43
CA ILE A 342 -19.48 -16.04 -16.30
C ILE A 342 -19.20 -15.77 -14.82
N GLY A 343 -20.25 -15.61 -13.99
CA GLY A 343 -20.08 -15.35 -12.56
C GLY A 343 -19.33 -16.46 -11.82
N THR A 344 -19.63 -17.73 -12.11
CA THR A 344 -18.94 -18.87 -11.46
C THR A 344 -17.49 -18.99 -11.93
N GLY A 345 -17.24 -18.83 -13.23
CA GLY A 345 -15.91 -18.84 -13.81
C GLY A 345 -15.04 -17.73 -13.23
N GLY A 346 -15.51 -16.48 -13.28
CA GLY A 346 -14.81 -15.33 -12.71
C GLY A 346 -14.46 -15.52 -11.23
N ASN A 347 -15.41 -15.98 -10.42
CA ASN A 347 -15.16 -16.25 -8.99
C ASN A 347 -14.09 -17.33 -8.77
N THR A 348 -14.12 -18.41 -9.56
CA THR A 348 -13.12 -19.48 -9.46
C THR A 348 -11.73 -18.99 -9.87
N GLY A 349 -11.65 -18.21 -10.94
CA GLY A 349 -10.40 -17.59 -11.38
C GLY A 349 -9.82 -16.62 -10.34
N ASN A 350 -10.67 -15.76 -9.77
CA ASN A 350 -10.26 -14.79 -8.75
C ASN A 350 -9.76 -15.45 -7.46
N GLN A 351 -10.37 -16.57 -7.04
CA GLN A 351 -9.91 -17.33 -5.87
C GLN A 351 -8.51 -17.91 -6.08
N ALA A 352 -8.27 -18.52 -7.25
CA ALA A 352 -6.96 -19.04 -7.61
C ALA A 352 -5.92 -17.90 -7.71
N ALA A 353 -6.28 -16.81 -8.39
CA ALA A 353 -5.42 -15.64 -8.54
C ALA A 353 -5.02 -15.02 -7.21
N THR A 354 -6.00 -14.71 -6.34
CA THR A 354 -5.75 -14.13 -5.02
C THR A 354 -4.82 -15.01 -4.19
N THR A 355 -5.03 -16.33 -4.22
CA THR A 355 -4.21 -17.28 -3.46
C THR A 355 -2.77 -17.33 -3.99
N VAL A 356 -2.59 -17.37 -5.32
CA VAL A 356 -1.25 -17.44 -5.93
C VAL A 356 -0.51 -16.09 -5.84
N THR A 357 -1.19 -14.96 -6.03
CA THR A 357 -0.60 -13.63 -5.85
C THR A 357 -0.08 -13.45 -4.43
N ARG A 358 -0.86 -13.86 -3.42
CA ARG A 358 -0.39 -13.82 -2.03
C ARG A 358 0.82 -14.73 -1.80
N ALA A 359 0.77 -15.95 -2.29
CA ALA A 359 1.91 -16.88 -2.18
C ALA A 359 3.17 -16.33 -2.90
N LEU A 360 2.99 -15.55 -3.98
CA LEU A 360 4.06 -14.93 -4.74
C LEU A 360 4.66 -13.72 -4.01
N ALA A 361 3.85 -12.96 -3.28
CA ALA A 361 4.26 -11.85 -2.42
C ALA A 361 4.96 -12.35 -1.15
N LEU A 362 4.61 -13.55 -0.65
CA LEU A 362 5.28 -14.21 0.48
C LEU A 362 6.53 -15.02 0.06
N ASP A 363 6.91 -14.98 -1.21
CA ASP A 363 7.98 -15.80 -1.81
C ASP A 363 7.83 -17.33 -1.59
N ASP A 364 6.62 -17.81 -1.26
CA ASP A 364 6.27 -19.24 -1.19
C ASP A 364 6.26 -19.90 -2.58
N VAL A 365 6.02 -19.11 -3.63
CA VAL A 365 6.04 -19.56 -5.04
C VAL A 365 6.82 -18.60 -5.91
N SER A 366 7.51 -19.14 -6.92
CA SER A 366 8.28 -18.36 -7.88
C SER A 366 7.81 -18.62 -9.32
N PRO A 367 8.15 -17.75 -10.30
CA PRO A 367 7.85 -18.01 -11.71
C PRO A 367 8.37 -19.35 -12.25
N ARG A 368 9.39 -19.94 -11.59
CA ARG A 368 9.93 -21.27 -11.95
C ARG A 368 8.96 -22.40 -11.62
N ASP A 369 8.01 -22.18 -10.72
CA ASP A 369 7.02 -23.16 -10.27
C ASP A 369 5.75 -23.19 -11.13
N ILE A 370 5.69 -22.44 -12.23
CA ILE A 370 4.51 -22.30 -13.10
C ILE A 370 3.88 -23.65 -13.48
N GLY A 371 4.68 -24.65 -13.85
CA GLY A 371 4.17 -25.97 -14.22
C GLY A 371 3.53 -26.73 -13.04
N ARG A 372 4.06 -26.56 -11.82
CA ARG A 372 3.48 -27.14 -10.60
C ARG A 372 2.16 -26.46 -10.26
N VAL A 373 2.09 -25.14 -10.42
CA VAL A 373 0.87 -24.36 -10.18
C VAL A 373 -0.21 -24.72 -11.19
N VAL A 374 0.10 -24.85 -12.48
CA VAL A 374 -0.85 -25.34 -13.50
C VAL A 374 -1.47 -26.67 -13.06
N VAL A 375 -0.64 -27.67 -12.72
CA VAL A 375 -1.15 -29.00 -12.35
C VAL A 375 -2.00 -28.94 -11.07
N ARG A 376 -1.60 -28.13 -10.08
CA ARG A 376 -2.32 -27.99 -8.82
C ARG A 376 -3.69 -27.31 -9.05
N GLU A 377 -3.72 -26.18 -9.73
CA GLU A 377 -4.93 -25.42 -9.99
C GLU A 377 -5.88 -26.12 -10.96
N SER A 378 -5.37 -26.82 -11.98
CA SER A 378 -6.23 -27.65 -12.84
C SER A 378 -6.91 -28.77 -12.05
N ARG A 379 -6.25 -29.37 -11.06
CA ARG A 379 -6.87 -30.40 -10.20
C ARG A 379 -7.94 -29.80 -9.28
N VAL A 380 -7.63 -28.66 -8.64
CA VAL A 380 -8.60 -27.94 -7.80
C VAL A 380 -9.81 -27.52 -8.62
N GLY A 381 -9.59 -26.89 -9.77
CA GLY A 381 -10.65 -26.46 -10.69
C GLY A 381 -11.48 -27.62 -11.24
N LEU A 382 -10.86 -28.77 -11.54
CA LEU A 382 -11.58 -29.98 -11.94
C LEU A 382 -12.47 -30.51 -10.80
N SER A 383 -11.96 -30.56 -9.56
CA SER A 383 -12.75 -31.00 -8.41
C SER A 383 -13.94 -30.07 -8.14
N LEU A 384 -13.73 -28.75 -8.17
CA LEU A 384 -14.80 -27.76 -8.04
C LEU A 384 -15.80 -27.85 -9.20
N GLY A 385 -15.29 -28.01 -10.41
CA GLY A 385 -16.08 -28.14 -11.63
C GLY A 385 -16.96 -29.39 -11.64
N VAL A 386 -16.47 -30.52 -11.15
CA VAL A 386 -17.29 -31.74 -10.97
C VAL A 386 -18.40 -31.50 -9.97
N LEU A 387 -18.10 -30.88 -8.82
CA LEU A 387 -19.10 -30.61 -7.78
C LEU A 387 -20.20 -29.66 -8.29
N LEU A 388 -19.81 -28.48 -8.77
CA LEU A 388 -20.73 -27.44 -9.24
C LEU A 388 -21.45 -27.86 -10.52
N GLY A 389 -20.73 -28.50 -11.45
CA GLY A 389 -21.28 -29.00 -12.71
C GLY A 389 -22.30 -30.12 -12.48
N THR A 390 -22.08 -31.02 -11.52
CA THR A 390 -23.06 -32.07 -11.19
C THR A 390 -24.34 -31.47 -10.61
N VAL A 391 -24.21 -30.50 -9.69
CA VAL A 391 -25.37 -29.81 -9.11
C VAL A 391 -26.16 -29.08 -10.20
N ALA A 392 -25.47 -28.31 -11.05
CA ALA A 392 -26.11 -27.58 -12.14
C ALA A 392 -26.75 -28.51 -13.18
N PHE A 393 -26.09 -29.62 -13.51
CA PHE A 393 -26.65 -30.66 -14.38
C PHE A 393 -27.99 -31.17 -13.85
N VAL A 394 -28.04 -31.56 -12.57
CA VAL A 394 -29.27 -32.08 -11.93
C VAL A 394 -30.36 -31.01 -11.95
N VAL A 395 -30.07 -29.79 -11.49
CA VAL A 395 -31.06 -28.71 -11.41
C VAL A 395 -31.58 -28.33 -12.79
N ALA A 396 -30.70 -28.10 -13.76
CA ALA A 396 -31.12 -27.70 -15.10
C ALA A 396 -31.86 -28.82 -15.85
N SER A 397 -31.49 -30.09 -15.62
CA SER A 397 -32.22 -31.24 -16.18
C SER A 397 -33.64 -31.37 -15.63
N LEU A 398 -33.87 -30.99 -14.37
CA LEU A 398 -35.19 -31.01 -13.74
C LEU A 398 -36.08 -29.84 -14.18
N VAL A 399 -35.49 -28.66 -14.42
CA VAL A 399 -36.23 -27.45 -14.79
C VAL A 399 -36.51 -27.38 -16.29
N TYR A 400 -35.54 -27.81 -17.10
CA TYR A 400 -35.63 -27.80 -18.57
C TYR A 400 -35.61 -29.24 -19.08
N ASP A 401 -34.46 -29.73 -19.52
CA ASP A 401 -34.30 -31.10 -20.02
C ASP A 401 -32.84 -31.55 -19.87
N ALA A 402 -32.60 -32.85 -20.04
CA ALA A 402 -31.30 -33.47 -19.84
C ALA A 402 -30.21 -32.96 -20.79
N SER A 403 -30.57 -32.47 -21.98
CA SER A 403 -29.60 -31.94 -22.95
C SER A 403 -29.10 -30.56 -22.50
N VAL A 404 -30.00 -29.68 -22.06
CA VAL A 404 -29.64 -28.38 -21.44
C VAL A 404 -28.84 -28.61 -20.17
N GLY A 405 -29.26 -29.56 -19.33
CA GLY A 405 -28.52 -29.97 -18.15
C GLY A 405 -27.09 -30.42 -18.47
N ALA A 406 -26.91 -31.26 -19.50
CA ALA A 406 -25.61 -31.74 -19.95
C ALA A 406 -24.71 -30.58 -20.43
N VAL A 407 -25.25 -29.64 -21.21
CA VAL A 407 -24.50 -28.46 -21.65
C VAL A 407 -23.99 -27.68 -20.45
N ILE A 408 -24.84 -27.34 -19.49
CA ILE A 408 -24.46 -26.51 -18.34
C ILE A 408 -23.47 -27.24 -17.43
N GLY A 409 -23.73 -28.52 -17.13
CA GLY A 409 -22.87 -29.31 -16.25
C GLY A 409 -21.46 -29.50 -16.81
N LEU A 410 -21.34 -29.86 -18.09
CA LEU A 410 -20.05 -29.99 -18.78
C LEU A 410 -19.34 -28.65 -18.92
N THR A 411 -20.10 -27.57 -19.15
CA THR A 411 -19.55 -26.23 -19.24
C THR A 411 -18.97 -25.79 -17.91
N LEU A 412 -19.71 -25.92 -16.80
CA LEU A 412 -19.18 -25.55 -15.48
C LEU A 412 -17.94 -26.36 -15.10
N LEU A 413 -17.92 -27.66 -15.42
CA LEU A 413 -16.72 -28.49 -15.21
C LEU A 413 -15.52 -27.90 -15.95
N THR A 414 -15.68 -27.60 -17.23
CA THR A 414 -14.60 -27.10 -18.10
C THR A 414 -14.18 -25.68 -17.71
N VAL A 415 -15.15 -24.79 -17.49
CA VAL A 415 -14.92 -23.38 -17.12
C VAL A 415 -14.26 -23.26 -15.75
N CYS A 416 -14.67 -24.03 -14.73
CA CYS A 416 -13.98 -23.99 -13.43
C CYS A 416 -12.53 -24.47 -13.53
N THR A 417 -12.28 -25.51 -14.33
CA THR A 417 -10.92 -26.02 -14.56
C THR A 417 -10.05 -24.98 -15.27
N LEU A 418 -10.58 -24.37 -16.33
CA LEU A 418 -9.91 -23.32 -17.09
C LEU A 418 -9.65 -22.09 -16.20
N ALA A 419 -10.68 -21.62 -15.49
CA ALA A 419 -10.62 -20.43 -14.66
C ALA A 419 -9.60 -20.55 -13.53
N ALA A 420 -9.60 -21.66 -12.78
CA ALA A 420 -8.60 -21.89 -11.72
C ALA A 420 -7.18 -21.91 -12.29
N THR A 421 -6.98 -22.60 -13.41
CA THR A 421 -5.67 -22.71 -14.07
C THR A 421 -5.17 -21.34 -14.54
N VAL A 422 -6.02 -20.57 -15.22
CA VAL A 422 -5.67 -19.22 -15.69
C VAL A 422 -5.41 -18.29 -14.51
N GLY A 423 -6.30 -18.30 -13.51
CA GLY A 423 -6.18 -17.49 -12.31
C GLY A 423 -4.86 -17.72 -11.59
N GLY A 424 -4.44 -18.97 -11.41
CA GLY A 424 -3.15 -19.27 -10.78
C GLY A 424 -1.92 -18.96 -11.64
N VAL A 425 -2.04 -19.03 -12.97
CA VAL A 425 -0.90 -18.79 -13.88
C VAL A 425 -0.64 -17.31 -14.12
N MET A 426 -1.68 -16.49 -14.20
CA MET A 426 -1.58 -15.07 -14.55
C MET A 426 -0.59 -14.29 -13.65
N PRO A 427 -0.62 -14.38 -12.31
CA PRO A 427 0.33 -13.66 -11.45
C PRO A 427 1.78 -14.06 -11.68
N LEU A 428 2.04 -15.35 -11.94
CA LEU A 428 3.38 -15.88 -12.22
C LEU A 428 3.90 -15.41 -13.58
N ALA A 429 3.02 -15.36 -14.57
CA ALA A 429 3.34 -14.84 -15.90
C ALA A 429 3.68 -13.34 -15.83
N ALA A 430 2.95 -12.57 -15.03
CA ALA A 430 3.22 -11.16 -14.77
C ALA A 430 4.62 -10.94 -14.18
N LYS A 431 4.96 -11.64 -13.08
CA LYS A 431 6.31 -11.54 -12.46
C LYS A 431 7.41 -11.98 -13.43
N ALA A 432 7.15 -12.98 -14.29
CA ALA A 432 8.13 -13.44 -15.30
C ALA A 432 8.47 -12.36 -16.34
N ILE A 433 7.50 -11.51 -16.74
CA ILE A 433 7.73 -10.39 -17.65
C ILE A 433 8.13 -9.09 -16.93
N ARG A 434 8.39 -9.14 -15.61
CA ARG A 434 8.70 -8.00 -14.74
C ARG A 434 7.57 -6.95 -14.69
N ALA A 435 6.34 -7.40 -14.86
CA ALA A 435 5.17 -6.61 -14.52
C ALA A 435 4.75 -6.92 -13.09
N ASP A 436 4.17 -5.93 -12.42
CA ASP A 436 3.59 -6.11 -11.09
C ASP A 436 2.43 -7.13 -11.16
N PRO A 437 2.49 -8.25 -10.42
CA PRO A 437 1.41 -9.24 -10.37
C PRO A 437 0.08 -8.67 -9.85
N ALA A 438 0.11 -7.67 -8.97
CA ALA A 438 -1.09 -7.05 -8.43
C ALA A 438 -1.87 -6.26 -9.50
N VAL A 439 -1.18 -5.78 -10.55
CA VAL A 439 -1.77 -5.09 -11.72
C VAL A 439 -2.58 -6.06 -12.60
N PHE A 440 -2.26 -7.36 -12.58
CA PHE A 440 -3.10 -8.41 -13.18
C PHE A 440 -4.27 -8.74 -12.25
N SER A 441 -5.06 -7.70 -12.00
CA SER A 441 -6.14 -7.66 -11.00
C SER A 441 -7.23 -8.70 -11.27
N ASN A 442 -7.96 -9.04 -10.21
CA ASN A 442 -9.10 -9.96 -10.29
C ASN A 442 -10.10 -9.61 -11.41
N PRO A 443 -10.46 -8.33 -11.64
CA PRO A 443 -11.34 -7.96 -12.75
C PRO A 443 -10.80 -8.28 -14.15
N PHE A 444 -9.48 -8.18 -14.38
CA PHE A 444 -8.88 -8.51 -15.66
C PHE A 444 -8.99 -10.02 -15.94
N ILE A 445 -8.68 -10.84 -14.92
CA ILE A 445 -8.79 -12.30 -14.99
C ILE A 445 -10.24 -12.71 -15.24
N THR A 446 -11.18 -12.07 -14.54
CA THR A 446 -12.62 -12.30 -14.76
C THR A 446 -13.00 -12.05 -16.21
N THR A 447 -12.63 -10.90 -16.78
CA THR A 447 -12.94 -10.55 -18.19
C THR A 447 -12.41 -11.59 -19.18
N PHE A 448 -11.19 -12.09 -18.96
CA PHE A 448 -10.59 -13.12 -19.80
C PHE A 448 -11.32 -14.48 -19.67
N VAL A 449 -11.64 -14.87 -18.42
CA VAL A 449 -12.40 -16.10 -18.13
C VAL A 449 -13.81 -16.01 -18.69
N ASP A 450 -14.44 -14.84 -18.70
CA ASP A 450 -15.78 -14.64 -19.27
C ASP A 450 -15.77 -14.88 -20.78
N ALA A 451 -14.82 -14.28 -21.50
CA ALA A 451 -14.71 -14.44 -22.94
C ALA A 451 -14.40 -15.90 -23.32
N THR A 452 -13.39 -16.50 -22.69
CA THR A 452 -13.00 -17.88 -22.97
C THR A 452 -14.05 -18.90 -22.48
N GLY A 453 -14.71 -18.61 -21.37
CA GLY A 453 -15.78 -19.44 -20.81
C GLY A 453 -17.04 -19.45 -21.68
N LEU A 454 -17.41 -18.31 -22.27
CA LEU A 454 -18.49 -18.24 -23.26
C LEU A 454 -18.16 -19.02 -24.53
N VAL A 455 -16.92 -18.95 -25.02
CA VAL A 455 -16.49 -19.77 -26.16
C VAL A 455 -16.65 -21.25 -25.84
N VAL A 456 -16.17 -21.70 -24.68
CA VAL A 456 -16.33 -23.09 -24.22
C VAL A 456 -17.81 -23.48 -24.11
N TYR A 457 -18.63 -22.62 -23.52
CA TYR A 457 -20.06 -22.84 -23.36
C TYR A 457 -20.76 -23.08 -24.70
N PHE A 458 -20.58 -22.19 -25.66
CA PHE A 458 -21.24 -22.32 -26.95
C PHE A 458 -20.70 -23.48 -27.78
N LEU A 459 -19.40 -23.79 -27.69
CA LEU A 459 -18.84 -24.97 -28.34
C LEU A 459 -19.43 -26.27 -27.79
N ILE A 460 -19.60 -26.37 -26.46
CA ILE A 460 -20.27 -27.51 -25.82
C ILE A 460 -21.74 -27.54 -26.24
N ALA A 461 -22.43 -26.40 -26.28
CA ALA A 461 -23.82 -26.33 -26.71
C ALA A 461 -24.00 -26.84 -28.15
N LYS A 462 -23.17 -26.40 -29.10
CA LYS A 462 -23.17 -26.92 -30.48
C LYS A 462 -22.93 -28.42 -30.53
N ALA A 463 -21.96 -28.93 -29.76
CA ALA A 463 -21.62 -30.35 -29.75
C ALA A 463 -22.72 -31.24 -29.15
N VAL A 464 -23.39 -30.78 -28.09
CA VAL A 464 -24.41 -31.55 -27.36
C VAL A 464 -25.79 -31.44 -28.02
N LEU A 465 -26.17 -30.24 -28.46
CA LEU A 465 -27.48 -29.97 -29.05
C LEU A 465 -27.51 -30.16 -30.57
N GLY A 466 -26.35 -30.20 -31.23
CA GLY A 466 -26.23 -30.39 -32.67
C GLY A 466 -26.65 -29.18 -33.50
N ILE A 467 -26.46 -27.97 -32.96
CA ILE A 467 -26.90 -26.67 -33.51
C ILE A 467 -25.77 -25.82 -34.11
#